data_AF-A0A812HE97-F1
#
_entry.id   AF-A0A812HE97-F1
#
_cell.length_a   1.000
_cell.length_b   1.000
_cell.length_c   1.000
_cell.angle_alpha   90.00
_cell.angle_beta   90.00
_cell.angle_gamma   90.00
#
_symmetry.space_group_name_H-M   'P 1'
#
loop_
_entity.id
_entity.type
_entity.pdbx_description
1 polymer ?
#
loop_
_entity_poly.entity_id
_entity_poly.type
_entity_poly.pdbx_seq_one_letter_code
_entity_poly.pdbx_strand_id
1 'polypeptide(L)'
;MGVSNRGLCLYAVAAFFAGMGLVGIVEPAMVLHFFGLDTLPPDLRNEVRAVYGGFGLAIAALLVFTRSVERRRPDYALGLRTAVMVSLCGMAAGRFVSWAIESTTGPWPLVFFAVELALAFLLTMAMPESRWAAGDLR
;
A
#
# COMPACT_ATOMS: atom_id res chain seq x y z
N MET A 1 -26.53 2.61 0.89
CA MET A 1 -25.58 1.51 0.58
C MET A 1 -24.62 1.41 1.74
N GLY A 2 -24.78 0.43 2.63
CA GLY A 2 -23.85 0.24 3.75
C GLY A 2 -22.47 -0.17 3.23
N VAL A 3 -21.41 0.41 3.78
CA VAL A 3 -20.05 -0.05 3.51
C VAL A 3 -19.90 -1.41 4.20
N SER A 4 -19.76 -2.48 3.42
CA SER A 4 -19.41 -3.80 3.94
C SER A 4 -18.04 -3.75 4.63
N ASN A 5 -17.80 -4.57 5.66
CA ASN A 5 -16.51 -4.66 6.37
C ASN A 5 -15.30 -4.80 5.42
N ARG A 6 -15.48 -5.53 4.31
CA ARG A 6 -14.47 -5.68 3.25
C ARG A 6 -14.16 -4.37 2.51
N GLY A 7 -15.21 -3.59 2.25
CA GLY A 7 -15.10 -2.25 1.69
C GLY A 7 -14.40 -1.28 2.64
N LEU A 8 -14.71 -1.35 3.95
CA LEU A 8 -14.01 -0.55 4.97
C LEU A 8 -12.51 -0.85 4.97
N CYS A 9 -12.12 -2.13 4.97
CA CYS A 9 -10.71 -2.51 4.92
C CYS A 9 -10.01 -2.00 3.65
N LEU A 10 -10.65 -2.14 2.49
CA LEU A 10 -10.12 -1.64 1.22
C LEU A 10 -9.92 -0.11 1.25
N TYR A 11 -10.93 0.63 1.71
CA TYR A 11 -10.87 2.09 1.77
C TYR A 11 -9.85 2.58 2.79
N ALA A 12 -9.65 1.88 3.91
CA ALA A 12 -8.61 2.20 4.86
C ALA A 12 -7.22 2.12 4.21
N VAL A 13 -6.94 1.04 3.46
CA VAL A 13 -5.64 0.90 2.77
C VAL A 13 -5.50 1.93 1.64
N ALA A 14 -6.55 2.15 0.85
CA ALA A 14 -6.54 3.17 -0.19
C ALA A 14 -6.31 4.58 0.37
N ALA A 15 -6.94 4.92 1.51
CA ALA A 15 -6.76 6.19 2.19
C ALA A 15 -5.33 6.35 2.73
N PHE A 16 -4.71 5.28 3.23
CA PHE A 16 -3.32 5.31 3.65
C PHE A 16 -2.38 5.64 2.48
N PHE A 17 -2.51 4.94 1.36
CA PHE A 17 -1.73 5.23 0.15
C PHE A 17 -2.01 6.65 -0.39
N ALA A 18 -3.26 7.10 -0.35
CA ALA A 18 -3.62 8.45 -0.75
C ALA A 18 -2.97 9.50 0.15
N GLY A 19 -3.01 9.32 1.47
CA GLY A 19 -2.40 10.22 2.44
C GLY A 19 -0.89 10.29 2.27
N MET A 20 -0.22 9.14 2.17
CA MET A 20 1.22 9.06 1.90
C MET A 20 1.58 9.70 0.56
N GLY A 21 0.79 9.46 -0.49
CA GLY A 21 0.96 10.06 -1.81
C GLY A 21 0.80 11.59 -1.83
N LEU A 22 -0.23 12.11 -1.16
CA LEU A 22 -0.43 13.55 -1.03
C LEU A 22 0.72 14.20 -0.26
N VAL A 23 1.15 13.59 0.83
CA VAL A 23 2.34 14.03 1.59
C VAL A 23 3.58 14.04 0.70
N GLY A 24 3.84 12.96 -0.04
CA GLY A 24 5.00 12.87 -0.92
C GLY A 24 5.03 13.94 -2.02
N ILE A 25 3.87 14.40 -2.50
CA ILE A 25 3.76 15.50 -3.47
C ILE A 25 3.99 16.86 -2.81
N VAL A 26 3.26 17.14 -1.73
CA VAL A 26 3.20 18.46 -1.09
C VAL A 26 4.46 18.74 -0.28
N GLU A 27 4.84 17.80 0.59
CA GLU A 27 5.92 17.93 1.56
C GLU A 27 6.88 16.72 1.50
N PRO A 28 7.72 16.64 0.45
CA PRO A 28 8.59 15.47 0.24
C PRO A 28 9.62 15.28 1.35
N ALA A 29 10.05 16.35 2.04
CA ALA A 29 11.02 16.25 3.12
C ALA A 29 10.47 15.43 4.30
N MET A 30 9.17 15.53 4.58
CA MET A 30 8.53 14.78 5.67
C MET A 30 8.59 13.26 5.45
N VAL A 31 8.62 12.79 4.20
CA VAL A 31 8.72 11.34 3.90
C VAL A 31 10.07 10.78 4.34
N LEU A 32 11.16 11.49 4.06
CA LEU A 32 12.52 11.01 4.36
C LEU A 32 13.03 11.47 5.73
N HIS A 33 12.34 12.39 6.40
CA HIS A 33 12.63 12.79 7.77
C HIS A 33 12.66 11.59 8.73
N PHE A 34 11.74 10.63 8.59
CA PHE A 34 11.72 9.41 9.40
C PHE A 34 12.96 8.51 9.22
N PHE A 35 13.72 8.74 8.16
CA PHE A 35 14.97 8.04 7.83
C PHE A 35 16.21 8.92 8.08
N GLY A 36 16.06 10.06 8.77
CA GLY A 36 17.15 10.93 9.17
C GLY A 36 17.59 11.95 8.11
N LEU A 37 16.80 12.17 7.06
CA LEU A 37 17.08 13.17 6.03
C LEU A 37 16.13 14.37 6.17
N ASP A 38 16.61 15.43 6.82
CA ASP A 38 15.82 16.65 7.06
C ASP A 38 15.81 17.61 5.87
N THR A 39 16.85 17.58 5.04
CA THR A 39 16.99 18.44 3.86
C THR A 39 17.21 17.61 2.61
N LEU A 40 16.37 17.81 1.60
CA LEU A 40 16.44 17.07 0.35
C LEU A 40 16.88 17.97 -0.82
N PRO A 41 17.94 17.59 -1.57
CA PRO A 41 18.28 18.28 -2.80
C PRO A 41 17.15 18.17 -3.85
N PRO A 42 17.11 19.04 -4.87
CA PRO A 42 16.06 19.05 -5.89
C PRO A 42 15.78 17.67 -6.51
N ASP A 43 16.83 16.92 -6.86
CA ASP A 43 16.71 15.61 -7.50
C ASP A 43 16.04 14.58 -6.58
N LEU A 44 16.41 14.58 -5.30
CA LEU A 44 15.81 13.67 -4.33
C LEU A 44 14.36 14.05 -4.00
N ARG A 45 14.02 15.35 -4.01
CA ARG A 45 12.61 15.78 -3.92
C ARG A 45 11.81 15.34 -5.14
N ASN A 46 12.40 15.36 -6.33
CA ASN A 46 11.75 14.85 -7.54
C ASN A 46 11.47 13.34 -7.40
N GLU A 47 12.46 12.58 -6.94
CA GLU A 47 12.31 11.14 -6.70
C GLU A 47 11.21 10.84 -5.68
N VAL A 48 11.16 11.60 -4.57
CA VAL A 48 10.12 11.41 -3.55
C VAL A 48 8.72 11.66 -4.12
N ARG A 49 8.56 12.73 -4.91
CA ARG A 49 7.27 13.05 -5.55
C ARG A 49 6.84 11.98 -6.55
N ALA A 50 7.78 11.34 -7.24
CA ALA A 50 7.46 10.29 -8.20
C ALA A 50 7.08 8.98 -7.48
N VAL A 51 7.94 8.48 -6.59
CA VAL A 51 7.86 7.13 -6.02
C VAL A 51 6.95 7.06 -4.79
N TYR A 52 7.02 8.04 -3.89
CA TYR A 52 6.14 8.05 -2.72
C TYR A 52 4.86 8.84 -3.01
N GLY A 53 4.97 9.90 -3.81
CA GLY A 53 3.84 10.73 -4.22
C GLY A 53 2.93 10.09 -5.27
N GLY A 54 3.32 10.22 -6.53
CA GLY A 54 2.52 9.82 -7.70
C GLY A 54 2.17 8.34 -7.71
N PHE A 55 3.12 7.47 -7.42
CA PHE A 55 2.87 6.02 -7.32
C PHE A 55 1.89 5.69 -6.18
N GLY A 56 2.03 6.31 -4.99
CA GLY A 56 1.09 6.15 -3.89
C GLY A 56 -0.34 6.53 -4.27
N LEU A 57 -0.52 7.68 -4.92
CA LEU A 57 -1.83 8.10 -5.44
C LEU A 57 -2.39 7.16 -6.50
N ALA A 58 -1.54 6.65 -7.41
CA ALA A 58 -1.95 5.70 -8.43
C ALA A 58 -2.44 4.38 -7.81
N ILE A 59 -1.73 3.85 -6.80
CA ILE A 59 -2.16 2.65 -6.06
C ILE A 59 -3.48 2.90 -5.33
N ALA A 60 -3.64 4.06 -4.67
CA ALA A 60 -4.90 4.41 -4.02
C ALA A 60 -6.08 4.44 -5.00
N ALA A 61 -5.91 5.10 -6.15
CA ALA A 61 -6.91 5.15 -7.21
C ALA A 61 -7.21 3.75 -7.78
N LEU A 62 -6.19 2.93 -7.99
CA LEU A 62 -6.31 1.55 -8.46
C LEU A 62 -7.13 0.69 -7.47
N LEU A 63 -6.83 0.79 -6.17
CA LEU A 63 -7.58 0.07 -5.12
C LEU A 63 -9.06 0.47 -5.10
N VAL A 64 -9.36 1.77 -5.16
CA VAL A 64 -10.75 2.25 -5.28
C VAL A 64 -11.40 1.76 -6.57
N PHE A 65 -10.66 1.76 -7.68
CA PHE A 65 -11.15 1.24 -8.96
C PHE A 65 -11.52 -0.24 -8.87
N THR A 66 -10.73 -1.08 -8.17
CA THR A 66 -11.06 -2.51 -8.00
C THR A 66 -12.46 -2.71 -7.41
N ARG A 67 -12.92 -1.82 -6.52
CA ARG A 67 -14.27 -1.88 -5.93
C ARG A 67 -15.37 -1.70 -6.96
N SER A 68 -15.14 -0.85 -7.96
CA SER A 68 -16.11 -0.56 -9.02
C SER A 68 -16.29 -1.74 -9.99
N VAL A 69 -15.23 -2.51 -10.23
CA VAL A 69 -15.21 -3.64 -11.17
C VAL A 69 -15.47 -4.99 -10.49
N GLU A 70 -15.27 -5.11 -9.18
CA GLU A 70 -15.40 -6.35 -8.40
C GLU A 70 -16.72 -7.10 -8.65
N ARG A 71 -17.85 -6.39 -8.79
CA ARG A 71 -19.14 -7.03 -9.06
C ARG A 71 -19.22 -7.72 -10.43
N ARG A 72 -18.52 -7.18 -11.45
CA ARG A 72 -18.55 -7.71 -12.83
C ARG A 72 -17.38 -8.64 -13.10
N ARG A 73 -16.24 -8.38 -12.48
CA ARG A 73 -14.95 -9.05 -12.68
C ARG A 73 -14.27 -9.26 -11.32
N PRO A 74 -14.82 -10.13 -10.44
CA PRO A 74 -14.28 -10.32 -9.09
C PRO A 74 -12.83 -10.81 -9.11
N ASP A 75 -12.54 -11.71 -10.03
CA ASP A 75 -11.23 -12.29 -10.32
C ASP A 75 -10.16 -11.25 -10.71
N TYR A 76 -10.55 -10.25 -11.51
CA TYR A 76 -9.65 -9.15 -11.89
C TYR A 76 -9.36 -8.24 -10.71
N ALA A 77 -10.38 -7.90 -9.92
CA ALA A 77 -10.20 -7.15 -8.68
C ALA A 77 -9.33 -7.91 -7.67
N LEU A 78 -9.47 -9.24 -7.61
CA LEU A 78 -8.68 -10.11 -6.75
C LEU A 78 -7.21 -10.07 -7.16
N GLY A 79 -6.89 -10.26 -8.44
CA GLY A 79 -5.51 -10.19 -8.93
C GLY A 79 -4.83 -8.85 -8.62
N LEU A 80 -5.54 -7.74 -8.84
CA LEU A 80 -5.01 -6.39 -8.54
C LEU A 80 -4.77 -6.17 -7.05
N ARG A 81 -5.71 -6.55 -6.18
CA ARG A 81 -5.54 -6.45 -4.72
C ARG A 81 -4.40 -7.37 -4.27
N THR A 82 -4.34 -8.60 -4.76
CA THR A 82 -3.26 -9.55 -4.43
C THR A 82 -1.89 -9.00 -4.81
N ALA A 83 -1.75 -8.37 -5.98
CA ALA A 83 -0.49 -7.73 -6.37
C ALA A 83 -0.03 -6.68 -5.36
N VAL A 84 -0.93 -5.78 -4.93
CA VAL A 84 -0.61 -4.74 -3.93
C VAL A 84 -0.28 -5.35 -2.57
N MET A 85 -1.02 -6.39 -2.14
CA MET A 85 -0.75 -7.11 -0.89
C MET A 85 0.63 -7.78 -0.90
N VAL A 86 0.99 -8.45 -2.00
CA VAL A 86 2.33 -9.05 -2.16
C VAL A 86 3.42 -7.98 -2.16
N SER A 87 3.20 -6.82 -2.78
CA SER A 87 4.14 -5.70 -2.72
C SER A 87 4.35 -5.17 -1.29
N LEU A 88 3.28 -5.07 -0.49
CA LEU A 88 3.37 -4.70 0.94
C LEU A 88 4.19 -5.73 1.73
N CYS A 89 3.93 -7.03 1.53
CA CYS A 89 4.72 -8.10 2.13
C CYS A 89 6.19 -8.04 1.71
N GLY A 90 6.47 -7.70 0.45
CA GLY A 90 7.84 -7.51 -0.06
C GLY A 90 8.58 -6.36 0.63
N MET A 91 7.91 -5.23 0.87
CA MET A 91 8.50 -4.11 1.63
C MET A 91 8.79 -4.52 3.08
N ALA A 92 7.84 -5.19 3.74
CA ALA A 92 8.04 -5.69 5.09
C ALA A 92 9.20 -6.70 5.17
N ALA A 93 9.28 -7.63 4.21
CA ALA A 93 10.39 -8.58 4.11
C ALA A 93 11.74 -7.87 3.90
N GLY A 94 11.79 -6.84 3.07
CA GLY A 94 12.98 -6.01 2.87
C GLY A 94 13.46 -5.35 4.18
N ARG A 95 12.53 -4.85 5.01
CA ARG A 95 12.87 -4.32 6.34
C ARG A 95 13.36 -5.38 7.30
N PHE A 96 12.77 -6.57 7.27
CA PHE A 96 13.25 -7.69 8.07
C PHE A 96 14.66 -8.12 7.69
N VAL A 97 14.96 -8.18 6.39
CA VAL A 97 16.32 -8.44 5.88
C VAL A 97 17.29 -7.35 6.33
N SER A 98 16.90 -6.07 6.21
CA SER A 98 17.72 -4.96 6.70
C SER A 98 18.00 -5.07 8.20
N TRP A 99 17.00 -5.41 9.01
CA TRP A 99 17.22 -5.67 10.44
C TRP A 99 18.17 -6.85 10.73
N ALA A 100 18.15 -7.88 9.88
CA ALA A 100 19.05 -9.03 10.03
C ALA A 100 20.50 -8.72 9.63
N ILE A 101 20.71 -7.78 8.70
CA ILE A 101 22.04 -7.38 8.21
C ILE A 101 22.61 -6.23 9.05
N GLU A 102 21.80 -5.22 9.33
CA GLU A 102 22.17 -4.03 10.09
C GLU A 102 21.72 -4.13 11.56
N SER A 103 22.69 -4.17 12.49
CA SER A 103 22.46 -4.35 13.94
C SER A 103 21.83 -3.15 14.67
N THR A 104 21.62 -2.03 13.98
CA THR A 104 21.03 -0.81 14.54
C THR A 104 19.91 -0.31 13.63
N THR A 105 18.67 -0.64 13.98
CA THR A 105 17.49 -0.03 13.37
C THR A 105 16.85 0.92 14.36
N GLY A 106 16.62 2.16 13.93
CA GLY A 106 15.83 3.11 14.70
C GLY A 106 14.38 2.63 14.86
N PRO A 107 13.58 3.32 15.70
CA PRO A 107 12.19 2.92 15.93
C PRO A 107 11.29 3.03 14.68
N TRP A 108 11.63 3.93 13.74
CA TRP A 108 10.80 4.19 12.55
C TRP A 108 10.70 3.01 11.57
N PRO A 109 11.80 2.35 11.15
CA PRO A 109 11.72 1.13 10.36
C PRO A 109 10.81 0.04 10.93
N LEU A 110 10.80 -0.14 12.26
CA LEU A 110 9.91 -1.11 12.92
C LEU A 110 8.45 -0.70 12.83
N VAL A 111 8.15 0.59 13.00
CA VAL A 111 6.79 1.13 12.83
C VAL A 111 6.32 0.92 11.39
N PHE A 112 7.15 1.23 10.39
CA PHE A 112 6.80 1.00 8.99
C PHE A 112 6.58 -0.49 8.67
N PHE A 113 7.43 -1.38 9.21
CA PHE A 113 7.23 -2.83 9.11
C PHE A 113 5.86 -3.26 9.64
N ALA A 114 5.49 -2.79 10.83
CA ALA A 114 4.19 -3.09 11.43
C ALA A 114 3.02 -2.54 10.59
N VAL A 115 3.16 -1.32 10.05
CA VAL A 115 2.17 -0.71 9.16
C VAL A 115 2.03 -1.51 7.86
N GLU A 116 3.13 -1.91 7.23
CA GLU A 116 3.13 -2.70 6.00
C GLU A 116 2.40 -4.04 6.18
N LEU A 117 2.68 -4.74 7.29
CA LEU A 117 1.97 -5.97 7.64
C LEU A 117 0.49 -5.74 7.94
N ALA A 118 0.16 -4.66 8.67
CA ALA A 118 -1.23 -4.32 8.97
C ALA A 118 -2.02 -4.00 7.69
N LEU A 119 -1.45 -3.25 6.76
CA LEU A 119 -2.08 -2.94 5.48
C LEU A 119 -2.23 -4.20 4.60
N ALA A 120 -1.22 -5.07 4.57
CA ALA A 120 -1.30 -6.35 3.86
C ALA A 120 -2.43 -7.22 4.43
N PHE A 121 -2.53 -7.29 5.75
CA PHE A 121 -3.60 -8.01 6.45
C PHE A 121 -4.99 -7.43 6.15
N LEU A 122 -5.15 -6.10 6.20
CA LEU A 122 -6.39 -5.44 5.83
C LEU A 122 -6.77 -5.72 4.38
N LEU A 123 -5.79 -5.77 3.48
CA LEU A 123 -6.06 -6.09 2.08
C LEU A 123 -6.51 -7.55 1.90
N THR A 124 -5.94 -8.49 2.65
CA THR A 124 -6.42 -9.90 2.70
C THR A 124 -7.88 -9.95 3.14
N MET A 125 -8.26 -9.18 4.16
CA MET A 125 -9.66 -9.05 4.60
C MET A 125 -10.56 -8.35 3.58
N ALA A 126 -9.98 -7.65 2.61
CA ALA A 126 -10.71 -6.98 1.54
C ALA A 126 -10.83 -7.82 0.25
N MET A 127 -10.33 -9.06 0.19
CA MET A 127 -10.29 -9.83 -1.06
C MET A 127 -11.68 -10.23 -1.58
N PRO A 128 -11.95 -10.10 -2.91
CA PRO A 128 -13.11 -10.69 -3.60
C PRO A 128 -13.21 -12.18 -3.36
N GLU A 129 -14.43 -12.73 -3.38
CA GLU A 129 -14.57 -14.17 -3.58
C GLU A 129 -14.28 -14.46 -5.05
N SER A 130 -13.37 -15.39 -5.32
CA SER A 130 -13.03 -15.77 -6.70
C SER A 130 -14.14 -16.63 -7.28
N ARG A 131 -14.49 -16.39 -8.55
CA ARG A 131 -15.41 -17.28 -9.27
C ARG A 131 -14.73 -18.57 -9.67
N TRP A 132 -13.40 -18.53 -9.85
CA TRP A 132 -12.58 -19.71 -10.10
C TRP A 132 -12.67 -20.76 -8.98
N ALA A 133 -12.66 -20.33 -7.71
CA ALA A 133 -12.76 -21.26 -6.59
C ALA A 133 -14.20 -21.76 -6.37
N ALA A 134 -15.20 -20.98 -6.80
CA ALA A 134 -16.61 -21.33 -6.67
C ALA A 134 -17.10 -22.32 -7.76
N GLY A 135 -16.30 -22.59 -8.80
CA GLY A 135 -16.71 -23.47 -9.91
C GLY A 135 -17.76 -22.86 -10.86
N ASP A 136 -18.12 -21.60 -10.67
CA ASP A 136 -19.12 -20.88 -11.46
C ASP A 136 -18.48 -20.23 -12.70
N LEU A 137 -18.23 -21.06 -13.73
CA LEU A 137 -17.84 -20.61 -15.07
C LEU A 137 -18.97 -20.80 -16.09
N ARG A 138 -20.19 -20.39 -15.74
CA ARG A 138 -21.32 -20.30 -16.68
C ARG A 138 -21.59 -18.86 -17.08
#